data_AF-A0A957HC52-F1
#
_entry.id   AF-A0A957HC52-F1
#
_cell.length_a   1.000
_cell.length_b   1.000
_cell.length_c   1.000
_cell.angle_alpha   90.00
_cell.angle_beta   90.00
_cell.angle_gamma   90.00
#
_symmetry.space_group_name_H-M   'P 1'
#
loop_
_entity.id
_entity.type
_entity.pdbx_description
1 polymer ?
#
loop_
_entity_poly.entity_id
_entity_poly.type
_entity_poly.pdbx_seq_one_letter_code
_entity_poly.pdbx_strand_id
1 'polypeptide(L)'
;TRHWLAGLAARLAKRFGYKEQWAHFLQAIPLVFTWRIMLGCFAVTVVSMALQITLLGMALHGAGLAVSLPVLFLAFIVPTMLGRIIPVPGGFGVTEAGMVGFLTSTANLSTDSTVAAVAIFRVLSIVLPAMVGAIIYYFFWNGEGETSKSAVRGQREPA
;
A
#
# COMPACT_ATOMS: atom_id res chain seq x y z
N THR A 1 22.55 23.34 -10.08
CA THR A 1 22.21 21.91 -10.19
C THR A 1 20.73 21.61 -10.45
N ARG A 2 19.78 22.53 -10.23
CA ARG A 2 18.32 22.28 -10.41
C ARG A 2 17.74 22.55 -11.80
N HIS A 3 18.45 23.26 -12.69
CA HIS A 3 17.92 23.72 -13.99
C HIS A 3 17.83 22.63 -15.07
N TRP A 4 18.67 21.60 -15.00
CA TRP A 4 18.66 20.50 -15.99
C TRP A 4 17.42 19.59 -15.83
N LEU A 5 17.01 19.31 -14.59
CA LEU A 5 15.78 18.54 -14.31
C LEU A 5 14.52 19.27 -14.77
N ALA A 6 14.47 20.59 -14.59
CA ALA A 6 13.37 21.42 -15.08
C ALA A 6 13.27 21.39 -16.62
N GLY A 7 14.41 21.45 -17.30
CA GLY A 7 14.47 21.34 -18.77
C GLY A 7 14.05 19.97 -19.30
N LEU A 8 14.43 18.89 -18.60
CA LEU A 8 14.06 17.52 -18.95
C LEU A 8 12.55 17.28 -18.74
N ALA A 9 12.01 17.74 -17.62
CA ALA A 9 10.58 17.69 -17.30
C ALA A 9 9.74 18.48 -18.32
N ALA A 10 10.20 19.67 -18.72
CA ALA A 10 9.51 20.47 -19.73
C ALA A 10 9.51 19.81 -21.12
N ARG A 11 10.60 19.13 -21.52
CA ARG A 11 10.66 18.37 -22.77
C ARG A 11 9.74 17.16 -22.76
N LEU A 12 9.67 16.43 -21.63
CA LEU A 12 8.78 15.28 -21.46
C LEU A 12 7.31 15.70 -21.45
N ALA A 13 6.95 16.79 -20.76
CA ALA A 13 5.60 17.34 -20.74
C ALA A 13 5.12 17.81 -22.12
N LYS A 14 6.03 18.36 -22.94
CA LYS A 14 5.70 18.79 -24.31
C LYS A 14 5.41 17.60 -25.25
N ARG A 15 6.00 16.43 -25.00
CA ARG A 15 5.78 15.20 -25.79
C ARG A 15 4.43 14.54 -25.49
N PHE A 16 3.84 14.81 -24.34
CA PHE A 16 2.58 14.19 -23.88
C PHE A 16 1.33 15.08 -23.97
N GLY A 17 1.41 16.33 -24.42
CA GLY A 17 0.22 17.18 -24.68
C GLY A 17 -0.55 17.70 -23.45
N TYR A 18 -0.28 17.22 -22.25
CA TYR A 18 -1.02 17.55 -21.01
C TYR A 18 -0.40 18.72 -20.21
N LYS A 19 -0.18 19.89 -20.85
CA LYS A 19 0.48 21.04 -20.19
C LYS A 19 -0.24 21.55 -18.93
N GLU A 20 -1.57 21.55 -18.94
CA GLU A 20 -2.38 22.09 -17.82
C GLU A 20 -2.38 21.16 -16.61
N GLN A 21 -2.63 19.87 -16.81
CA GLN A 21 -2.60 18.87 -15.74
C GLN A 21 -1.20 18.77 -15.10
N TRP A 22 -0.15 18.89 -15.91
CA TRP A 22 1.23 18.91 -15.42
C TRP A 22 1.50 20.13 -14.54
N ALA A 23 0.97 21.31 -14.90
CA ALA A 23 1.08 22.51 -14.07
C ALA A 23 0.33 22.35 -12.73
N HIS A 24 -0.88 21.80 -12.74
CA HIS A 24 -1.66 21.54 -11.53
C HIS A 24 -0.99 20.51 -10.61
N PHE A 25 -0.45 19.42 -11.17
CA PHE A 25 0.29 18.42 -10.40
C PHE A 25 1.53 19.04 -9.75
N LEU A 26 2.34 19.79 -10.51
CA LEU A 26 3.55 20.43 -9.99
C LEU A 26 3.25 21.48 -8.90
N GLN A 27 2.11 22.18 -8.98
CA GLN A 27 1.66 23.10 -7.93
C GLN A 27 1.17 22.37 -6.68
N ALA A 28 0.62 21.17 -6.80
CA ALA A 28 0.17 20.36 -5.66
C ALA A 28 1.34 19.71 -4.90
N ILE A 29 2.47 19.44 -5.56
CA ILE A 29 3.65 18.83 -4.92
C ILE A 29 4.05 19.55 -3.62
N PRO A 30 4.37 20.86 -3.61
CA PRO A 30 4.78 21.55 -2.38
C PRO A 30 3.67 21.61 -1.32
N LEU A 31 2.39 21.49 -1.72
CA LEU A 31 1.25 21.44 -0.79
C LEU A 31 1.24 20.11 0.00
N VAL A 32 1.51 18.99 -0.69
CA VAL A 32 1.52 17.64 -0.09
C VAL A 32 2.85 17.33 0.60
N PHE A 33 3.97 17.89 0.11
CA PHE A 33 5.32 17.71 0.67
C PHE A 33 5.59 18.57 1.91
N THR A 34 4.58 18.77 2.75
CA THR A 34 4.76 19.39 4.06
C THR A 34 5.28 18.35 5.05
N TRP A 35 6.34 18.68 5.80
CA TRP A 35 6.96 17.79 6.78
C TRP A 35 5.95 17.11 7.74
N ARG A 36 4.93 17.84 8.19
CA ARG A 36 3.87 17.32 9.07
C ARG A 36 3.08 16.19 8.42
N ILE A 37 2.74 16.33 7.13
CA ILE A 37 1.99 15.32 6.37
C ILE A 37 2.89 14.11 6.11
N MET A 38 4.14 14.34 5.72
CA MET A 38 5.10 13.27 5.48
C MET A 38 5.34 12.41 6.72
N LEU A 39 5.55 13.02 7.88
CA LEU A 39 5.68 12.29 9.15
C LEU A 39 4.40 11.54 9.52
N GLY A 40 3.23 12.15 9.32
CA GLY A 40 1.95 11.49 9.56
C GLY A 40 1.79 10.23 8.69
N CYS A 41 2.01 10.36 7.39
CA CYS A 41 1.95 9.23 6.45
C CYS A 41 2.99 8.16 6.77
N PHE A 42 4.21 8.56 7.11
CA PHE A 42 5.26 7.62 7.51
C PHE A 42 4.87 6.84 8.76
N ALA A 43 4.40 7.51 9.82
CA ALA A 43 3.96 6.87 11.05
C ALA A 43 2.80 5.89 10.80
N VAL A 44 1.79 6.29 10.03
CA VAL A 44 0.67 5.42 9.65
C VAL A 44 1.16 4.20 8.85
N THR A 45 2.14 4.39 7.97
CA THR A 45 2.75 3.28 7.19
C THR A 45 3.48 2.31 8.10
N VAL A 46 4.26 2.80 9.07
CA VAL A 46 4.96 1.96 10.05
C VAL A 46 3.97 1.16 10.89
N VAL A 47 2.90 1.80 11.38
CA VAL A 47 1.83 1.11 12.13
C VAL A 47 1.16 0.05 11.27
N SER A 48 0.84 0.36 10.02
CA SER A 48 0.27 -0.60 9.07
C SER A 48 1.18 -1.80 8.86
N MET A 49 2.49 -1.59 8.67
CA MET A 49 3.46 -2.68 8.55
C MET A 49 3.53 -3.53 9.82
N ALA A 50 3.54 -2.92 11.01
CA ALA A 50 3.55 -3.65 12.27
C ALA A 50 2.30 -4.53 12.43
N LEU A 51 1.12 -4.02 12.07
CA LEU A 51 -0.13 -4.80 12.09
C LEU A 51 -0.09 -5.98 11.12
N GLN A 52 0.48 -5.81 9.93
CA GLN A 52 0.65 -6.90 8.95
C GLN A 52 1.59 -7.99 9.47
N ILE A 53 2.70 -7.60 10.11
CA ILE A 53 3.65 -8.55 10.72
C ILE A 53 2.97 -9.31 11.86
N THR A 54 2.23 -8.63 12.73
CA THR A 54 1.46 -9.26 13.81
C THR A 54 0.41 -10.23 13.26
N LEU A 55 -0.29 -9.86 12.18
CA LEU A 55 -1.27 -10.72 11.51
C LEU A 55 -0.62 -12.00 10.97
N LEU A 56 0.54 -11.90 10.32
CA LEU A 56 1.30 -13.07 9.88
C LEU A 56 1.72 -13.95 11.07
N GLY A 57 2.20 -13.33 12.16
CA GLY A 57 2.55 -14.04 13.39
C GLY A 57 1.37 -14.79 14.00
N MET A 58 0.18 -14.17 14.04
CA MET A 58 -1.05 -14.81 14.50
C MET A 58 -1.47 -15.98 13.60
N ALA A 59 -1.34 -15.83 12.28
CA ALA A 59 -1.64 -16.91 11.34
C ALA A 59 -0.70 -18.12 11.51
N LEU A 60 0.60 -17.85 11.70
CA LEU A 60 1.59 -18.90 12.01
C LEU A 60 1.29 -19.56 13.36
N HIS A 61 0.96 -18.78 14.39
CA HIS A 61 0.62 -19.30 15.70
C HIS A 61 -0.66 -20.17 15.66
N GLY A 62 -1.67 -19.77 14.91
CA GLY A 62 -2.88 -20.56 14.67
C GLY A 62 -2.62 -21.88 13.94
N ALA A 63 -1.56 -21.94 13.13
CA ALA A 63 -1.06 -23.17 12.50
C ALA A 63 -0.12 -23.99 13.41
N GLY A 64 0.05 -23.60 14.67
CA GLY A 64 0.94 -24.26 15.63
C GLY A 64 2.43 -23.97 15.43
N LEU A 65 2.78 -22.96 14.62
CA LEU A 65 4.16 -22.59 14.32
C LEU A 65 4.61 -21.42 15.21
N ALA A 66 5.79 -21.56 15.83
CA ALA A 66 6.41 -20.51 16.62
C ALA A 66 7.65 -19.99 15.90
N VAL A 67 7.73 -18.67 15.72
CA VAL A 67 8.82 -18.00 15.00
C VAL A 67 9.31 -16.83 15.83
N SER A 68 10.62 -16.63 15.88
CA SER A 68 11.19 -15.47 16.58
C SER A 68 10.82 -14.17 15.87
N LEU A 69 10.67 -13.09 16.63
CA LEU A 69 10.27 -11.80 16.09
C LEU A 69 11.18 -11.30 14.95
N PRO A 70 12.53 -11.40 15.02
CA PRO A 70 13.39 -10.96 13.93
C PRO A 70 13.17 -11.75 12.63
N VAL A 71 12.97 -13.06 12.73
CA VAL A 71 12.70 -13.92 11.56
C VAL A 71 11.35 -13.55 10.95
N LEU A 72 10.32 -13.31 11.77
CA LEU A 72 9.00 -12.89 11.29
C LEU A 72 9.05 -11.55 10.54
N PHE A 73 9.82 -10.58 11.05
CA PHE A 73 10.03 -9.30 10.38
C PHE A 73 10.68 -9.48 9.01
N LEU A 74 11.75 -10.26 8.92
CA LEU A 74 12.45 -10.51 7.65
C LEU A 74 11.60 -11.32 6.67
N ALA A 75 10.87 -12.32 7.18
CA ALA A 75 9.92 -13.12 6.42
C ALA A 75 8.82 -12.27 5.79
N PHE A 76 8.42 -11.17 6.42
CA PHE A 76 7.47 -10.23 5.85
C PHE A 76 8.13 -9.23 4.88
N ILE A 77 9.21 -8.57 5.31
CA ILE A 77 9.79 -7.43 4.58
C ILE A 77 10.44 -7.86 3.27
N VAL A 78 11.28 -8.90 3.29
CA VAL A 78 12.07 -9.30 2.11
C VAL A 78 11.15 -9.74 0.96
N PRO A 79 10.19 -10.66 1.16
CA PRO A 79 9.27 -11.07 0.10
C PRO A 79 8.32 -9.95 -0.35
N THR A 80 7.93 -9.06 0.55
CA THR A 80 7.09 -7.90 0.20
C THR A 80 7.85 -6.90 -0.67
N MET A 81 9.13 -6.65 -0.39
CA MET A 81 9.98 -5.81 -1.23
C MET A 81 10.16 -6.42 -2.63
N LEU A 82 10.44 -7.72 -2.70
CA LEU A 82 10.56 -8.44 -3.98
C LEU A 82 9.26 -8.38 -4.78
N GLY A 83 8.11 -8.59 -4.13
CA GLY A 83 6.81 -8.51 -4.77
C GLY A 83 6.47 -7.13 -5.34
N ARG A 84 6.99 -6.04 -4.73
CA ARG A 84 6.78 -4.66 -5.22
C ARG A 84 7.60 -4.31 -6.46
N ILE A 85 8.68 -5.02 -6.73
CA ILE A 85 9.54 -4.79 -7.90
C ILE A 85 8.92 -5.43 -9.16
N ILE A 86 8.11 -6.47 -8.96
CA ILE A 86 7.54 -7.27 -10.04
C ILE A 86 6.24 -6.61 -10.54
N PRO A 87 6.01 -6.53 -11.87
CA PRO A 87 4.81 -5.93 -12.46
C PRO A 87 3.58 -6.86 -12.36
N VAL A 88 3.39 -7.49 -11.20
CA VAL A 88 2.23 -8.32 -10.89
C VAL A 88 1.38 -7.55 -9.89
N PRO A 89 0.07 -7.36 -10.15
CA PRO A 89 -0.81 -6.65 -9.24
C PRO A 89 -0.78 -7.32 -7.85
N GLY A 90 -0.48 -6.53 -6.82
CA GLY A 90 -0.41 -7.01 -5.43
C GLY A 90 0.80 -7.88 -5.09
N GLY A 91 1.75 -8.10 -6.00
CA GLY A 91 2.92 -8.97 -5.76
C GLY A 91 2.56 -10.45 -5.57
N PHE A 92 1.38 -10.85 -6.04
CA PHE A 92 0.81 -12.19 -5.86
C PHE A 92 1.70 -13.27 -6.48
N GLY A 93 1.79 -14.41 -5.82
CA GLY A 93 2.71 -15.50 -6.13
C GLY A 93 4.11 -15.29 -5.53
N VAL A 94 4.73 -14.14 -5.78
CA VAL A 94 6.13 -13.90 -5.38
C VAL A 94 6.24 -13.69 -3.88
N THR A 95 5.39 -12.84 -3.32
CA THR A 95 5.45 -12.54 -1.89
C THR A 95 5.06 -13.76 -1.05
N GLU A 96 4.10 -14.57 -1.49
CA GLU A 96 3.67 -15.81 -0.84
C GLU A 96 4.77 -16.88 -0.90
N ALA A 97 5.28 -17.16 -2.10
CA ALA A 97 6.35 -18.13 -2.27
C ALA A 97 7.62 -17.69 -1.53
N GLY A 98 7.91 -16.39 -1.53
CA GLY A 98 9.01 -15.81 -0.78
C GLY A 98 8.82 -15.93 0.73
N MET A 99 7.61 -15.67 1.27
CA MET A 99 7.31 -15.85 2.69
C MET A 99 7.47 -17.31 3.11
N VAL A 100 6.86 -18.24 2.36
CA VAL A 100 6.95 -19.67 2.63
C VAL A 100 8.41 -20.12 2.55
N GLY A 101 9.09 -19.84 1.44
CA GLY A 101 10.48 -20.25 1.25
C GLY A 101 11.43 -19.67 2.28
N PHE A 102 11.24 -18.41 2.70
CA PHE A 102 12.03 -17.80 3.75
C PHE A 102 11.78 -18.48 5.10
N LEU A 103 10.53 -18.67 5.50
CA LEU A 103 10.17 -19.28 6.78
C LEU A 103 10.61 -20.74 6.88
N THR A 104 10.43 -21.54 5.82
CA THR A 104 10.84 -22.94 5.81
C THR A 104 12.36 -23.09 5.79
N SER A 105 13.08 -22.20 5.10
CA SER A 105 14.55 -22.26 5.04
C SER A 105 15.24 -21.73 6.30
N THR A 106 14.71 -20.67 6.92
CA THR A 106 15.38 -20.01 8.06
C THR A 106 14.94 -20.53 9.41
N ALA A 107 13.69 -20.93 9.57
CA ALA A 107 13.14 -21.44 10.82
C ALA A 107 12.84 -22.95 10.79
N ASN A 108 13.18 -23.64 9.69
CA ASN A 108 13.04 -25.08 9.53
C ASN A 108 11.61 -25.60 9.80
N LEU A 109 10.61 -24.75 9.48
CA LEU A 109 9.19 -25.03 9.69
C LEU A 109 8.67 -26.03 8.66
N SER A 110 7.64 -26.80 9.03
CA SER A 110 6.93 -27.68 8.11
C SER A 110 6.32 -26.87 6.95
N THR A 111 6.62 -27.25 5.71
CA THR A 111 6.16 -26.56 4.51
C THR A 111 4.64 -26.48 4.44
N ASP A 112 3.94 -27.59 4.68
CA ASP A 112 2.47 -27.66 4.55
C ASP A 112 1.76 -26.68 5.49
N SER A 113 2.11 -26.70 6.79
CA SER A 113 1.54 -25.77 7.77
C SER A 113 1.93 -24.32 7.50
N THR A 114 3.13 -24.09 6.94
CA THR A 114 3.60 -22.74 6.60
C THR A 114 2.82 -22.17 5.41
N VAL A 115 2.58 -22.99 4.37
CA VAL A 115 1.73 -22.62 3.23
C VAL A 115 0.31 -22.30 3.71
N ALA A 116 -0.26 -23.13 4.57
CA ALA A 116 -1.59 -22.89 5.14
C ALA A 116 -1.66 -21.57 5.92
N ALA A 117 -0.68 -21.30 6.78
CA ALA A 117 -0.60 -20.06 7.55
C ALA A 117 -0.48 -18.82 6.64
N VAL A 118 0.40 -18.87 5.62
CA VAL A 118 0.58 -17.77 4.66
C VAL A 118 -0.69 -17.56 3.83
N ALA A 119 -1.39 -18.63 3.43
CA ALA A 119 -2.66 -18.53 2.73
C ALA A 119 -3.74 -17.82 3.58
N ILE A 120 -3.88 -18.19 4.86
CA ILE A 120 -4.79 -17.52 5.80
C ILE A 120 -4.43 -16.04 5.93
N PHE A 121 -3.14 -15.74 6.13
CA PHE A 121 -2.64 -14.37 6.16
C PHE A 121 -3.04 -13.57 4.90
N ARG A 122 -2.97 -14.18 3.71
CA ARG A 122 -3.38 -13.53 2.46
C ARG A 122 -4.88 -13.30 2.33
N VAL A 123 -5.69 -14.26 2.73
CA VAL A 123 -7.14 -14.08 2.77
C VAL A 123 -7.49 -12.88 3.65
N LEU A 124 -6.87 -12.77 4.83
CA LEU A 124 -7.14 -11.68 5.77
C LEU A 124 -6.56 -10.32 5.30
N SER A 125 -5.41 -10.31 4.63
CA SER A 125 -4.76 -9.06 4.21
C SER A 125 -5.24 -8.52 2.86
N ILE A 126 -5.83 -9.37 2.00
CA ILE A 126 -6.27 -8.98 0.64
C ILE A 126 -7.79 -9.09 0.51
N VAL A 127 -8.35 -10.27 0.79
CA VAL A 127 -9.77 -10.54 0.53
C VAL A 127 -10.66 -9.74 1.46
N LEU A 128 -10.32 -9.65 2.74
CA LEU A 128 -11.13 -8.93 3.72
C LEU A 128 -11.23 -7.42 3.41
N PRO A 129 -10.13 -6.68 3.15
CA PRO A 129 -10.22 -5.29 2.69
C PRO A 129 -10.98 -5.12 1.38
N ALA A 130 -10.82 -6.05 0.43
CA ALA A 130 -11.55 -6.01 -0.84
C ALA A 130 -13.07 -6.19 -0.63
N MET A 131 -13.47 -7.11 0.27
CA MET A 131 -14.87 -7.29 0.65
C MET A 131 -15.44 -6.05 1.34
N VAL A 132 -14.71 -5.45 2.26
CA VAL A 132 -15.13 -4.19 2.91
C VAL A 132 -15.31 -3.09 1.86
N GLY A 133 -14.36 -2.93 0.94
CA GLY A 133 -14.48 -2.00 -0.17
C GLY A 133 -15.70 -2.26 -1.06
N ALA A 134 -15.96 -3.53 -1.38
CA ALA A 134 -17.13 -3.94 -2.17
C ALA A 134 -18.47 -3.65 -1.46
N ILE A 135 -18.55 -3.89 -0.14
CA ILE A 135 -19.73 -3.55 0.68
C ILE A 135 -19.94 -2.03 0.68
N ILE A 136 -18.89 -1.25 0.93
CA ILE A 136 -18.98 0.22 0.89
C ILE A 136 -19.45 0.70 -0.48
N TYR A 137 -18.85 0.16 -1.54
CA TYR A 137 -19.21 0.51 -2.92
C TYR A 137 -20.66 0.15 -3.25
N TYR A 138 -21.15 -1.02 -2.83
CA TYR A 138 -22.51 -1.45 -3.21
C TYR A 138 -23.61 -0.74 -2.41
N PHE A 139 -23.38 -0.52 -1.12
CA PHE A 139 -24.42 -0.02 -0.20
C PHE A 139 -24.35 1.48 0.08
N PHE A 140 -23.17 2.09 0.03
CA PHE A 140 -22.96 3.46 0.49
C PHE A 140 -22.52 4.43 -0.61
N TRP A 141 -22.05 3.94 -1.75
CA TRP A 141 -21.64 4.80 -2.86
C TRP A 141 -22.85 5.31 -3.66
N ASN A 142 -23.06 6.63 -3.65
CA ASN A 142 -24.16 7.28 -4.37
C ASN A 142 -23.78 7.82 -5.77
N GLY A 143 -22.62 7.43 -6.31
CA GLY A 143 -22.18 7.85 -7.64
C GLY A 143 -21.92 9.34 -7.75
N GLU A 144 -22.42 9.96 -8.81
CA GLU A 144 -22.15 11.36 -9.18
C GLU A 144 -22.73 12.40 -8.19
N GLY A 145 -23.64 11.98 -7.31
CA GLY A 145 -24.29 12.83 -6.31
C GLY A 145 -23.42 13.25 -5.12
N GLU A 146 -22.20 12.70 -4.98
CA GLU A 146 -21.27 13.08 -3.90
C GLU A 146 -20.37 14.27 -4.27
N THR A 147 -20.33 14.64 -5.55
CA THR A 147 -19.59 15.81 -6.03
C THR A 147 -20.35 17.08 -5.64
N SER A 148 -19.72 17.94 -4.83
CA SER A 148 -20.13 19.33 -4.55
C SER A 148 -21.12 19.63 -3.42
N LYS A 149 -21.02 19.00 -2.24
CA LYS A 149 -21.52 19.67 -1.01
C LYS A 149 -20.51 20.63 -0.36
N SER A 150 -19.21 20.45 -0.61
CA SER A 150 -18.14 21.28 -0.05
C SER A 150 -17.70 22.45 -0.96
N ALA A 151 -17.91 22.36 -2.28
CA ALA A 151 -17.59 23.45 -3.20
C ALA A 151 -18.61 24.62 -3.15
N VAL A 152 -19.88 24.32 -2.87
CA VAL A 152 -20.97 25.32 -2.85
C VAL A 152 -21.00 26.13 -1.54
N ARG A 153 -20.50 25.57 -0.43
CA ARG A 153 -20.53 26.25 0.88
C ARG A 153 -19.49 27.38 1.00
N GLY A 154 -18.40 27.35 0.23
CA GLY A 154 -17.39 28.42 0.21
C GLY A 154 -17.72 29.59 -0.73
N GLN A 155 -18.77 29.48 -1.56
CA GLN A 155 -19.19 30.54 -2.50
C GLN A 155 -20.42 31.33 -2.04
N ARG A 156 -21.03 31.01 -0.89
CA ARG A 156 -22.24 31.66 -0.36
C ARG A 156 -21.99 32.60 0.84
N GLU A 157 -20.80 33.18 0.95
CA GLU A 157 -20.60 34.37 1.77
C GLU A 157 -19.90 35.46 0.95
N PRO A 158 -20.70 36.25 0.23
CA PRO A 158 -20.46 37.68 0.18
C PRO A 158 -21.74 38.45 0.52
N ALA A 159 -21.75 39.09 1.69
CA ALA A 159 -22.31 40.42 1.98
C ALA A 159 -22.19 40.70 3.47
#